data_AF-A0A836S4G2-F1
#
_entry.id   AF-A0A836S4G2-F1
#
_cell.length_a   1.000
_cell.length_b   1.000
_cell.length_c   1.000
_cell.angle_alpha   90.00
_cell.angle_beta   90.00
_cell.angle_gamma   90.00
#
_symmetry.space_group_name_H-M   'P 1'
#
loop_
_entity.id
_entity.type
_entity.pdbx_description
1 polymer ?
#
loop_
_entity_poly.entity_id
_entity_poly.type
_entity_poly.pdbx_seq_one_letter_code
_entity_poly.pdbx_strand_id
1 'polypeptide(L)'
;QLPFLQFMYDGKIKIVPIVISLQVPEISQDIAMAIHKAVEDLNRDAVLIATSDWTHYEPYEVAYRKDMEAIDRVLSIDPEGLFRVIEEKKVSACGYGAIAVLLYLAKMRGIRRAELLKYATSGDIAGRRDSVVGYASIRVPILEGG
;
A
#
# COMPACT_ATOMS: atom_id res chain seq x y z
N GLN A 1 1.34 -12.30 4.07
CA GLN A 1 2.18 -12.22 2.85
C GLN A 1 3.36 -13.19 2.83
N LEU A 2 4.14 -13.36 3.92
CA LEU A 2 5.37 -14.17 3.89
C LEU A 2 5.20 -15.64 3.41
N PRO A 3 4.22 -16.42 3.89
CA PRO A 3 4.05 -17.80 3.42
C PRO A 3 3.80 -17.90 1.91
N PHE A 4 3.04 -16.95 1.34
CA PHE A 4 2.77 -16.91 -0.10
C PHE A 4 4.05 -16.68 -0.91
N LEU A 5 4.91 -15.76 -0.48
CA LEU A 5 6.19 -15.51 -1.15
C LEU A 5 7.14 -16.69 -1.02
N GLN A 6 7.22 -17.32 0.16
CA GLN A 6 8.04 -18.51 0.34
C GLN A 6 7.59 -19.65 -0.56
N PHE A 7 6.28 -19.84 -0.73
CA PHE A 7 5.72 -20.82 -1.65
C PHE A 7 6.07 -20.50 -3.11
N MET A 8 5.88 -19.26 -3.56
CA MET A 8 6.13 -18.85 -4.94
C MET A 8 7.60 -18.94 -5.38
N TYR A 9 8.53 -18.80 -4.44
CA TYR A 9 9.97 -18.73 -4.70
C TYR A 9 10.75 -19.89 -4.08
N ASP A 10 10.10 -21.01 -3.75
CA ASP A 10 10.71 -22.22 -3.17
C ASP A 10 11.62 -21.92 -1.95
N GLY A 11 11.19 -20.98 -1.10
CA GLY A 11 11.93 -20.52 0.08
C GLY A 11 13.17 -19.66 -0.20
N LYS A 12 13.50 -19.38 -1.47
CA LYS A 12 14.70 -18.63 -1.88
C LYS A 12 14.46 -17.12 -1.93
N ILE A 13 14.01 -16.54 -0.82
CA ILE A 13 13.83 -15.09 -0.68
C ILE A 13 14.57 -14.55 0.53
N LYS A 14 15.13 -13.35 0.39
CA LYS A 14 15.64 -12.56 1.51
C LYS A 14 14.67 -11.43 1.77
N ILE A 15 14.34 -11.20 3.04
CA ILE A 15 13.38 -10.17 3.44
C ILE A 15 14.00 -9.25 4.47
N VAL A 16 13.53 -8.00 4.50
CA VAL A 16 13.78 -7.03 5.57
C VAL A 16 12.41 -6.59 6.08
N PRO A 17 11.95 -7.09 7.23
CA PRO A 17 10.66 -6.65 7.80
C PRO A 17 10.80 -5.25 8.39
N ILE A 18 9.87 -4.36 8.04
CA ILE A 18 9.75 -3.01 8.60
C ILE A 18 8.37 -2.89 9.24
N VAL A 19 8.33 -2.52 10.52
CA VAL A 19 7.08 -2.34 11.27
C VAL A 19 6.87 -0.85 11.52
N ILE A 20 5.72 -0.34 11.12
CA ILE A 20 5.36 1.08 11.25
C ILE A 20 4.22 1.18 12.26
N SER A 21 4.52 1.72 13.44
CA SER A 21 3.50 1.96 14.48
C SER A 21 2.81 3.31 14.28
N LEU A 22 3.60 4.37 14.15
CA LEU A 22 3.09 5.73 13.91
C LEU A 22 2.97 5.99 12.41
N GLN A 23 1.75 6.13 11.92
CA GLN A 23 1.45 6.31 10.51
C GLN A 23 1.16 7.79 10.21
N VAL A 24 2.23 8.57 10.07
CA VAL A 24 2.20 10.01 9.70
C VAL A 24 3.08 10.27 8.47
N PRO A 25 2.85 11.38 7.73
CA PRO A 25 3.61 11.69 6.52
C PRO A 25 5.12 11.68 6.72
N GLU A 26 5.60 12.32 7.79
CA GLU A 26 7.02 12.53 8.06
C GLU A 26 7.75 11.19 8.24
N ILE A 27 7.20 10.29 9.07
CA ILE A 27 7.76 8.96 9.30
C ILE A 27 7.77 8.14 8.02
N SER A 28 6.72 8.25 7.21
CA SER A 28 6.62 7.49 5.96
C SER A 28 7.64 7.99 4.92
N GLN A 29 7.86 9.30 4.87
CA GLN A 29 8.86 9.92 4.00
C GLN A 29 10.28 9.56 4.44
N ASP A 30 10.58 9.62 5.74
CA ASP A 30 11.90 9.26 6.30
C ASP A 30 12.26 7.80 6.01
N ILE A 31 11.31 6.87 6.20
CA ILE A 31 11.52 5.46 5.88
C ILE A 31 11.74 5.28 4.38
N ALA A 32 10.97 5.95 3.52
CA ALA A 32 11.16 5.89 2.07
C ALA A 32 12.56 6.35 1.65
N MET A 33 13.05 7.45 2.24
CA MET A 33 14.41 7.97 2.00
C MET A 33 15.48 6.98 2.48
N ALA A 34 15.30 6.38 3.66
CA ALA A 34 16.22 5.39 4.19
C ALA A 34 16.29 4.13 3.30
N ILE A 35 15.14 3.64 2.81
CA ILE A 35 15.08 2.52 1.87
C ILE A 35 15.76 2.89 0.56
N HIS A 36 15.46 4.07 -0.01
CA HIS A 36 16.08 4.51 -1.25
C HIS A 36 17.61 4.52 -1.13
N LYS A 37 18.14 5.16 -0.08
CA LYS A 37 19.58 5.23 0.17
C LYS A 37 20.20 3.84 0.36
N ALA A 38 19.58 2.97 1.15
CA ALA A 38 20.12 1.63 1.39
C ALA A 38 20.17 0.78 0.12
N VAL A 39 19.17 0.92 -0.76
CA VAL A 39 19.12 0.23 -2.06
C VAL A 39 20.26 0.70 -2.98
N GLU A 40 20.51 2.01 -3.04
CA GLU A 40 21.62 2.58 -3.83
C GLU A 40 22.99 2.20 -3.24
N ASP A 41 23.20 2.44 -1.94
CA ASP A 41 24.48 2.20 -1.25
C ASP A 41 24.91 0.73 -1.33
N LEU A 42 23.95 -0.20 -1.31
CA LEU A 42 24.21 -1.65 -1.40
C LEU A 42 24.20 -2.16 -2.85
N ASN A 43 23.84 -1.33 -3.82
CA ASN A 43 23.64 -1.70 -5.23
C ASN A 43 22.79 -2.98 -5.37
N ARG A 44 21.56 -2.95 -4.83
CA ARG A 44 20.65 -4.11 -4.82
C ARG A 44 19.30 -3.80 -5.43
N ASP A 45 18.79 -4.71 -6.23
CA ASP A 45 17.38 -4.70 -6.60
C ASP A 45 16.50 -5.16 -5.43
N ALA A 46 15.46 -4.39 -5.13
CA ALA A 46 14.51 -4.68 -4.07
C ALA A 46 13.08 -4.43 -4.54
N VAL A 47 12.18 -5.31 -4.10
CA VAL A 47 10.73 -5.14 -4.27
C VAL A 47 10.14 -4.73 -2.93
N LEU A 48 9.40 -3.61 -2.93
CA LEU A 48 8.66 -3.17 -1.75
C LEU A 48 7.26 -3.77 -1.78
N ILE A 49 6.82 -4.28 -0.63
CA ILE A 49 5.48 -4.80 -0.43
C ILE A 49 4.86 -4.08 0.75
N ALA A 50 3.91 -3.18 0.47
CA ALA A 50 3.05 -2.60 1.50
C ALA A 50 1.92 -3.58 1.82
N THR A 51 1.73 -3.90 3.09
CA THR A 51 0.65 -4.79 3.56
C THR A 51 -0.42 -3.96 4.24
N SER A 52 -1.66 -4.03 3.74
CA SER A 52 -2.80 -3.34 4.34
C SER A 52 -4.10 -3.96 3.86
N ASP A 53 -5.06 -4.02 4.78
CA ASP A 53 -6.49 -4.05 4.46
C ASP A 53 -7.00 -2.60 4.39
N TRP A 54 -8.20 -2.41 3.83
CA TRP A 54 -8.86 -1.11 3.71
C TRP A 54 -9.93 -0.91 4.79
N THR A 55 -11.07 -0.28 4.48
CA THR A 55 -12.11 -0.02 5.48
C THR A 55 -12.56 -1.31 6.16
N HIS A 56 -12.76 -1.25 7.48
CA HIS A 56 -13.09 -2.37 8.36
C HIS A 56 -14.49 -2.19 8.92
N TYR A 57 -15.30 -3.24 8.78
CA TYR A 57 -16.58 -3.43 9.46
C TYR A 57 -17.67 -2.40 9.17
N GLU A 58 -17.64 -1.78 7.99
CA GLU A 58 -18.71 -0.89 7.51
C GLU A 58 -19.57 -1.57 6.42
N PRO A 59 -20.80 -1.09 6.15
CA PRO A 59 -21.60 -1.57 5.03
C PRO A 59 -20.84 -1.41 3.71
N TYR A 60 -21.02 -2.36 2.79
CA TYR A 60 -20.27 -2.45 1.53
C TYR A 60 -20.20 -1.12 0.78
N GLU A 61 -21.34 -0.45 0.58
CA GLU A 61 -21.39 0.79 -0.22
C GLU A 61 -20.61 1.94 0.43
N VAL A 62 -20.49 1.94 1.77
CA VAL A 62 -19.72 2.92 2.51
C VAL A 62 -18.23 2.60 2.42
N ALA A 63 -17.87 1.34 2.68
CA ALA A 63 -16.49 0.85 2.56
C ALA A 63 -15.94 1.07 1.15
N TYR A 64 -16.67 0.62 0.12
CA TYR A 64 -16.28 0.76 -1.28
C TYR A 64 -15.99 2.22 -1.65
N ARG A 65 -16.91 3.14 -1.34
CA ARG A 65 -16.74 4.56 -1.66
C ARG A 65 -15.52 5.17 -0.97
N LYS A 66 -15.36 4.94 0.33
CA LYS A 66 -14.21 5.43 1.11
C LYS A 66 -12.89 4.87 0.58
N ASP A 67 -12.86 3.57 0.34
CA ASP A 67 -11.68 2.86 -0.15
C ASP A 67 -11.28 3.35 -1.52
N MET A 68 -12.23 3.51 -2.45
CA MET A 68 -11.95 4.01 -3.79
C MET A 68 -11.40 5.44 -3.78
N GLU A 69 -11.93 6.33 -2.94
CA GLU A 69 -11.38 7.69 -2.80
C GLU A 69 -9.91 7.68 -2.33
N ALA A 70 -9.55 6.77 -1.43
CA ALA A 70 -8.18 6.60 -0.94
C ALA A 70 -7.28 5.90 -1.98
N ILE A 71 -7.79 4.85 -2.63
CA ILE A 71 -7.12 4.12 -3.71
C ILE A 71 -6.81 5.07 -4.87
N ASP A 72 -7.69 5.99 -5.22
CA ASP A 72 -7.43 6.99 -6.27
C ASP A 72 -6.17 7.81 -5.98
N ARG A 73 -5.89 8.13 -4.71
CA ARG A 73 -4.65 8.81 -4.29
C ARG A 73 -3.42 7.91 -4.47
N VAL A 74 -3.56 6.62 -4.19
CA VAL A 74 -2.53 5.61 -4.48
C VAL A 74 -2.26 5.52 -5.98
N LEU A 75 -3.31 5.48 -6.80
CA LEU A 75 -3.21 5.39 -8.26
C LEU A 75 -2.55 6.62 -8.89
N SER A 76 -2.72 7.80 -8.28
CA SER A 76 -2.09 9.04 -8.71
C SER A 76 -0.73 9.34 -8.07
N ILE A 77 -0.18 8.43 -7.25
CA ILE A 77 1.07 8.63 -6.50
C ILE A 77 1.03 9.91 -5.63
N ASP A 78 -0.05 10.08 -4.87
CA ASP A 78 -0.31 11.24 -4.00
C ASP A 78 -0.32 10.83 -2.52
N PRO A 79 0.85 10.68 -1.85
CA PRO A 79 0.90 10.28 -0.45
C PRO A 79 0.25 11.32 0.47
N GLU A 80 0.42 12.62 0.20
CA GLU A 80 -0.21 13.66 1.01
C GLU A 80 -1.73 13.62 0.90
N GLY A 81 -2.26 13.40 -0.31
CA GLY A 81 -3.69 13.20 -0.53
C GLY A 81 -4.23 11.93 0.09
N LEU A 82 -3.45 10.85 0.12
CA LEU A 82 -3.82 9.63 0.84
C LEU A 82 -4.08 9.96 2.31
N PHE A 83 -3.14 10.59 3.01
CA PHE A 83 -3.31 10.95 4.42
C PHE A 83 -4.54 11.85 4.65
N ARG A 84 -4.75 12.86 3.81
CA ARG A 84 -5.95 13.72 3.88
C ARG A 84 -7.23 12.92 3.77
N VAL A 85 -7.34 12.03 2.78
CA VAL A 85 -8.54 11.20 2.59
C VAL A 85 -8.75 10.24 3.77
N ILE A 86 -7.68 9.60 4.25
CA ILE A 86 -7.74 8.70 5.42
C ILE A 86 -8.34 9.45 6.62
N GLU A 87 -7.85 10.66 6.90
CA GLU A 87 -8.30 11.48 8.04
C GLU A 87 -9.74 12.01 7.84
N GLU A 88 -10.01 12.69 6.72
CA GLU A 88 -11.30 13.34 6.44
C GLU A 88 -12.45 12.33 6.35
N LYS A 89 -12.20 11.18 5.71
CA LYS A 89 -13.23 10.14 5.48
C LYS A 89 -13.23 9.06 6.55
N LYS A 90 -12.27 9.11 7.50
CA LYS A 90 -12.07 8.09 8.53
C LYS A 90 -11.97 6.70 7.91
N VAL A 91 -11.14 6.57 6.88
CA VAL A 91 -10.86 5.27 6.25
C VAL A 91 -10.01 4.47 7.23
N SER A 92 -10.53 3.35 7.71
CA SER A 92 -9.85 2.56 8.76
C SER A 92 -8.79 1.60 8.19
N ALA A 93 -8.11 1.97 7.10
CA ALA A 93 -7.04 1.16 6.53
C ALA A 93 -5.95 0.92 7.59
N CYS A 94 -5.40 -0.29 7.68
CA CYS A 94 -4.49 -0.63 8.78
C CYS A 94 -3.01 -0.32 8.50
N GLY A 95 -2.62 -0.20 7.23
CA GLY A 95 -1.23 -0.02 6.79
C GLY A 95 -1.04 1.15 5.81
N TYR A 96 -1.83 2.22 5.93
CA TYR A 96 -1.72 3.39 5.05
C TYR A 96 -0.37 4.12 5.13
N GLY A 97 0.35 4.03 6.25
CA GLY A 97 1.73 4.50 6.38
C GLY A 97 2.71 3.65 5.54
N ALA A 98 2.55 2.33 5.51
CA ALA A 98 3.35 1.47 4.62
C ALA A 98 3.04 1.73 3.15
N ILE A 99 1.77 2.00 2.81
CA ILE A 99 1.38 2.46 1.47
C ILE A 99 2.06 3.80 1.17
N ALA A 100 2.03 4.76 2.08
CA ALA A 100 2.66 6.06 1.90
C ALA A 100 4.17 5.98 1.69
N VAL A 101 4.88 5.11 2.42
CA VAL A 101 6.32 4.84 2.19
C VAL A 101 6.56 4.45 0.72
N LEU A 102 5.75 3.54 0.20
CA LEU A 102 5.84 3.08 -1.19
C LEU A 102 5.59 4.25 -2.16
N LEU A 103 4.57 5.07 -1.89
CA LEU A 103 4.24 6.23 -2.72
C LEU A 103 5.33 7.31 -2.71
N TYR A 104 5.91 7.61 -1.54
CA TYR A 104 7.05 8.52 -1.43
C TYR A 104 8.24 8.01 -2.24
N LEU A 105 8.56 6.72 -2.14
CA LEU A 105 9.63 6.12 -2.94
C LEU A 105 9.32 6.18 -4.44
N ALA A 106 8.08 5.89 -4.84
CA ALA A 106 7.64 5.96 -6.22
C ALA A 106 7.79 7.39 -6.78
N LYS A 107 7.37 8.40 -6.01
CA LYS A 107 7.49 9.82 -6.34
C LYS A 107 8.96 10.24 -6.52
N MET A 108 9.85 9.83 -5.61
CA MET A 108 11.30 10.08 -5.73
C MET A 108 11.89 9.46 -7.00
N ARG A 109 11.41 8.27 -7.39
CA ARG A 109 11.81 7.58 -8.62
C ARG A 109 11.06 8.06 -9.86
N GLY A 110 10.33 9.17 -9.81
CA GLY A 110 9.65 9.75 -10.97
C GLY A 110 8.43 8.95 -11.47
N ILE A 111 7.96 7.96 -10.73
CA ILE A 111 6.75 7.18 -11.05
C ILE A 111 5.54 8.06 -10.77
N ARG A 112 4.60 8.10 -11.73
CA ARG A 112 3.43 8.99 -11.68
C ARG A 112 2.09 8.27 -11.61
N ARG A 113 2.07 6.96 -11.82
CA ARG A 113 0.84 6.16 -11.83
C ARG A 113 1.06 4.77 -11.25
N ALA A 114 0.07 4.28 -10.52
CA ALA A 114 -0.07 2.88 -10.16
C ALA A 114 -1.28 2.25 -10.89
N GLU A 115 -1.39 0.94 -10.80
CA GLU A 115 -2.43 0.14 -11.45
C GLU A 115 -3.20 -0.66 -10.40
N LEU A 116 -4.51 -0.46 -10.33
CA LEU A 116 -5.40 -1.31 -9.52
C LEU A 116 -5.63 -2.62 -10.28
N LEU A 117 -5.10 -3.72 -9.76
CA LEU A 117 -5.29 -5.06 -10.34
C LEU A 117 -6.64 -5.64 -9.95
N LYS A 118 -7.04 -5.46 -8.68
CA LYS A 118 -8.32 -5.93 -8.17
C LYS A 118 -8.71 -5.20 -6.89
N TYR A 119 -10.00 -4.92 -6.74
CA TYR A 119 -10.63 -4.61 -5.47
C TYR A 119 -11.67 -5.69 -5.15
N ALA A 120 -11.78 -6.07 -3.88
CA ALA A 120 -12.79 -6.98 -3.37
C ALA A 120 -13.03 -6.69 -1.89
N THR A 121 -14.07 -7.28 -1.32
CA THR A 121 -14.42 -7.20 0.09
C THR A 121 -14.68 -8.59 0.66
N SER A 122 -14.68 -8.72 1.98
CA SER A 122 -15.09 -9.97 2.64
C SER A 122 -16.53 -10.38 2.27
N GLY A 123 -17.38 -9.43 1.88
CA GLY A 123 -18.74 -9.68 1.41
C GLY A 123 -18.83 -10.39 0.06
N ASP A 124 -17.81 -10.27 -0.80
CA ASP A 124 -17.75 -10.96 -2.10
C ASP A 124 -17.58 -12.49 -1.95
N ILE A 125 -17.11 -12.94 -0.78
CA ILE A 125 -16.97 -14.36 -0.45
C ILE A 125 -18.11 -14.83 0.45
N ALA A 126 -18.42 -14.07 1.52
CA ALA A 126 -19.34 -14.49 2.57
C ALA A 126 -20.82 -14.16 2.29
N GLY A 127 -21.12 -13.34 1.27
CA GLY A 127 -22.47 -12.90 0.90
C GLY A 127 -23.09 -11.83 1.81
N ARG A 128 -22.58 -11.64 3.04
CA ARG A 128 -23.02 -10.56 3.94
C ARG A 128 -22.31 -9.24 3.60
N ARG A 129 -23.09 -8.16 3.44
CA ARG A 129 -22.61 -6.84 2.98
C ARG A 129 -22.94 -5.69 3.94
N ASP A 130 -23.48 -6.01 5.10
CA ASP A 130 -23.76 -5.10 6.21
C ASP A 130 -22.50 -4.68 6.98
N SER A 131 -21.46 -5.51 6.95
CA SER A 131 -20.17 -5.24 7.59
C SER A 131 -19.06 -5.98 6.85
N VAL A 132 -18.20 -5.26 6.13
CA VAL A 132 -17.16 -5.84 5.28
C VAL A 132 -15.76 -5.29 5.61
N VAL A 133 -14.74 -6.04 5.20
CA VAL A 133 -13.35 -5.56 5.14
C VAL A 133 -12.97 -5.43 3.67
N GLY A 134 -12.41 -4.28 3.27
CA GLY A 134 -11.95 -4.03 1.91
C GLY A 134 -10.52 -4.54 1.64
N TYR A 135 -10.29 -5.04 0.43
CA TYR A 135 -9.01 -5.59 -0.04
C TYR A 135 -8.69 -5.05 -1.43
N ALA A 136 -7.46 -4.57 -1.62
CA ALA A 136 -6.99 -4.18 -2.95
C ALA A 136 -5.62 -4.77 -3.26
N SER A 137 -5.45 -5.21 -4.51
CA SER A 137 -4.15 -5.50 -5.09
C SER A 137 -3.79 -4.37 -6.05
N ILE A 138 -2.70 -3.67 -5.75
CA ILE A 138 -2.23 -2.53 -6.53
C ILE A 138 -0.77 -2.76 -6.90
N ARG A 139 -0.43 -2.49 -8.16
CA ARG A 139 0.93 -2.56 -8.69
C ARG A 139 1.45 -1.15 -8.95
N VAL A 140 2.63 -0.86 -8.44
CA VAL A 140 3.39 0.34 -8.83
C VAL A 140 4.50 -0.11 -9.79
N PRO A 141 4.57 0.42 -11.02
CA PRO A 141 5.59 0.03 -11.98
C PRO A 141 6.97 0.53 -11.52
N ILE A 142 8.01 -0.17 -11.95
CA ILE A 142 9.38 0.32 -11.84
C ILE A 142 9.68 1.08 -13.13
N LEU A 143 10.32 2.26 -13.06
CA LEU A 143 10.90 2.85 -14.26
C LEU A 143 12.14 2.02 -14.62
N GLU A 144 12.10 1.36 -15.77
CA GLU A 144 13.30 0.78 -16.36
C GLU A 144 14.18 1.92 -16.88
N GLY A 145 15.39 2.05 -16.35
CA GLY A 145 16.43 2.93 -16.90
C GLY A 145 16.75 4.17 -16.07
N GLY A 146 17.90 4.11 -15.40
CA GLY A 146 18.75 5.22 -14.97
C GLY A 146 20.19 4.74 -15.02
#